data_AF-A0A537LM69-F1
#
_entry.id   AF-A0A537LM69-F1
#
_cell.length_a   1.000
_cell.length_b   1.000
_cell.length_c   1.000
_cell.angle_alpha   90.00
_cell.angle_beta   90.00
_cell.angle_gamma   90.00
#
_symmetry.space_group_name_H-M   'P 1'
#
loop_
_entity.id
_entity.type
_entity.pdbx_description
1 polymer ?
#
loop_
_entity_poly.entity_id
_entity_poly.type
_entity_poly.pdbx_seq_one_letter_code
_entity_poly.pdbx_strand_id
1 'polypeptide(L)'
;FNGQRFDWPLLEARWILTRLRPAPVDLHTDLIHPARRLWHRVLGTHRLSAIEAEVLGAPRPDDIPGWMIPQVYVQYLRTSDRAALEPILAHNRADLLALLGLHAQVARVLGDPHQAGPIDWEGAGVLLARRAEHRQAAACFERSLRAALEDRDRWRVLRRCVAEHRALGDGRRVRALWEAAARDHPWGDGHRPRILAEVAKARERAGDLAGAHAAAEEALSAATALHARGTPHPPHLMDGLMRKVSRLGRLL
;
A
#
# COMPACT_ATOMS: atom_id res chain seq x y z
N PHE A 1 1.67 18.80 6.93
CA PHE A 1 2.12 17.53 6.31
C PHE A 1 3.00 16.84 7.34
N ASN A 2 2.79 15.57 7.70
CA ASN A 2 3.43 14.98 8.88
C ASN A 2 2.99 15.65 10.21
N GLY A 3 1.83 16.29 10.20
CA GLY A 3 1.36 17.13 11.30
C GLY A 3 1.02 16.31 12.55
N GLN A 4 0.58 15.07 12.38
CA GLN A 4 0.22 14.22 13.53
C GLN A 4 1.45 13.87 14.39
N ARG A 5 2.63 13.77 13.78
CA ARG A 5 3.86 13.36 14.47
C ARG A 5 4.82 14.51 14.77
N PHE A 6 4.61 15.68 14.15
CA PHE A 6 5.53 16.80 14.28
C PHE A 6 4.82 18.08 14.71
N ASP A 7 3.99 18.66 13.84
CA ASP A 7 3.37 19.97 14.08
C ASP A 7 2.48 19.96 15.33
N TRP A 8 1.61 18.95 15.45
CA TRP A 8 0.62 18.86 16.52
C TRP A 8 1.27 18.68 17.91
N PRO A 9 2.19 17.73 18.14
CA PRO A 9 2.92 17.64 19.41
C PRO A 9 3.67 18.92 19.79
N LEU A 10 4.22 19.65 18.80
CA LEU A 10 4.89 20.92 19.04
C LEU A 10 3.91 22.00 19.51
N LEU A 11 2.74 22.10 18.88
CA LEU A 11 1.69 23.04 19.27
C LEU A 11 1.12 22.71 20.66
N GLU A 12 0.87 21.42 20.96
CA GLU A 12 0.44 20.97 22.28
C GLU A 12 1.43 21.37 23.37
N ALA A 13 2.73 21.12 23.15
CA ALA A 13 3.76 21.53 24.09
C ALA A 13 3.77 23.05 24.32
N ARG A 14 3.58 23.86 23.26
CA ARG A 14 3.52 25.32 23.37
C ARG A 14 2.29 25.80 24.14
N TRP A 15 1.12 25.22 23.92
CA TRP A 15 -0.07 25.52 24.73
C TRP A 15 0.15 25.19 26.21
N ILE A 16 0.67 24.00 26.51
CA ILE A 16 0.96 23.60 27.90
C ILE A 16 1.92 24.58 28.58
N LEU A 17 3.02 24.94 27.91
CA LEU A 17 4.01 25.88 28.44
C LEU A 17 3.45 27.29 28.65
N THR A 18 2.42 27.67 27.89
CA THR A 18 1.71 28.96 28.02
C THR A 18 0.47 28.86 28.91
N ARG A 19 0.27 27.73 29.61
CA ARG A 19 -0.89 27.45 30.48
C ARG A 19 -2.24 27.51 29.76
N LEU A 20 -2.24 27.29 28.45
CA LEU A 20 -3.43 27.12 27.63
C LEU A 20 -3.76 25.63 27.53
N ARG A 21 -5.06 25.30 27.50
CA ARG A 21 -5.50 23.92 27.23
C ARG A 21 -5.41 23.66 25.73
N PRO A 22 -4.75 22.58 25.28
CA PRO A 22 -4.80 22.16 23.89
C PRO A 22 -6.24 21.95 23.42
N ALA A 23 -6.53 22.40 22.20
CA ALA A 23 -7.82 22.11 21.58
C ALA A 23 -7.93 20.60 21.29
N PRO A 24 -9.09 19.97 21.51
CA PRO A 24 -9.31 18.61 21.04
C PRO A 24 -9.25 18.57 19.51
N VAL A 25 -8.69 17.48 18.96
CA VAL A 25 -8.69 17.23 17.51
C VAL A 25 -9.60 16.06 17.24
N ASP A 26 -10.81 16.37 16.75
CA ASP A 26 -11.81 15.36 16.41
C ASP A 26 -11.46 14.65 15.09
N LEU A 27 -10.80 15.35 14.16
CA LEU A 27 -10.36 14.81 12.88
C LEU A 27 -9.01 15.40 12.45
N HIS A 28 -8.05 14.53 12.16
CA HIS A 28 -6.74 14.91 11.64
C HIS A 28 -6.49 14.22 10.29
N THR A 29 -6.47 15.00 9.21
CA THR A 29 -6.12 14.48 7.87
C THR A 29 -4.65 14.71 7.57
N ASP A 30 -3.80 13.75 7.93
CA ASP A 30 -2.37 13.82 7.62
C ASP A 30 -2.06 13.24 6.24
N LEU A 31 -1.80 14.13 5.28
CA LEU A 31 -1.56 13.80 3.89
C LEU A 31 -0.24 13.06 3.64
N ILE A 32 0.68 12.98 4.61
CA ILE A 32 1.92 12.20 4.43
C ILE A 32 1.62 10.72 4.16
N HIS A 33 0.55 10.18 4.76
CA HIS A 33 0.20 8.78 4.64
C HIS A 33 -0.29 8.41 3.24
N PRO A 34 -1.34 9.06 2.68
CA PRO A 34 -1.73 8.80 1.30
C PRO A 34 -0.62 9.18 0.32
N ALA A 35 0.11 10.27 0.56
CA ALA A 35 1.16 10.70 -0.35
C ALA A 35 2.31 9.70 -0.46
N ARG A 36 2.82 9.22 0.68
CA ARG A 36 3.84 8.16 0.70
C ARG A 36 3.33 6.90 0.02
N ARG A 37 2.04 6.59 0.16
CA ARG A 37 1.47 5.37 -0.41
C ARG A 37 1.31 5.45 -1.93
N LEU A 38 0.99 6.63 -2.46
CA LEU A 38 0.74 6.84 -3.87
C LEU A 38 2.00 7.16 -4.68
N TRP A 39 2.98 7.86 -4.09
CA TRP A 39 4.08 8.42 -4.87
C TRP A 39 5.48 8.02 -4.39
N HIS A 40 5.66 7.45 -3.19
CA HIS A 40 7.03 7.16 -2.71
C HIS A 40 7.81 6.21 -3.61
N ARG A 41 7.19 5.13 -4.08
CA ARG A 41 7.85 4.18 -4.99
C ARG A 41 8.05 4.74 -6.39
N VAL A 42 7.20 5.69 -6.80
CA VAL A 42 7.25 6.33 -8.11
C VAL A 42 8.35 7.39 -8.15
N LEU A 43 8.47 8.20 -7.10
CA LEU A 43 9.40 9.34 -7.02
C LEU A 43 10.70 9.02 -6.27
N GLY A 44 10.80 7.86 -5.61
CA GLY A 44 11.89 7.52 -4.68
C GLY A 44 11.86 8.30 -3.35
N THR A 45 10.94 9.25 -3.19
CA THR A 45 10.80 10.11 -2.02
C THR A 45 9.34 10.48 -1.79
N HIS A 46 9.02 10.97 -0.59
CA HIS A 46 7.70 11.50 -0.24
C HIS A 46 7.81 12.89 0.39
N ARG A 47 8.92 13.60 0.13
CA ARG A 47 9.08 15.00 0.51
C ARG A 47 8.03 15.84 -0.23
N LEU A 48 7.44 16.79 0.48
CA LEU A 48 6.38 17.63 -0.07
C LEU A 48 6.85 18.40 -1.32
N SER A 49 8.06 18.97 -1.29
CA SER A 49 8.65 19.67 -2.44
C SER A 49 8.80 18.81 -3.70
N ALA A 50 9.15 17.52 -3.55
CA ALA A 50 9.23 16.60 -4.68
C ALA A 50 7.84 16.27 -5.25
N ILE A 51 6.85 16.11 -4.36
CA ILE A 51 5.46 15.90 -4.77
C ILE A 51 4.91 17.14 -5.49
N GLU A 52 5.22 18.34 -5.01
CA GLU A 52 4.80 19.56 -5.68
C GLU A 52 5.34 19.69 -7.10
N ALA A 53 6.64 19.45 -7.27
CA ALA A 53 7.27 19.50 -8.58
C ALA A 53 6.69 18.44 -9.53
N GLU A 54 6.70 17.17 -9.11
CA GLU A 54 6.44 16.03 -10.00
C GLU A 54 4.97 15.66 -10.13
N VAL A 55 4.15 15.97 -9.12
CA VAL A 55 2.74 15.57 -9.08
C VAL A 55 1.81 16.77 -9.27
N LEU A 56 2.13 17.91 -8.65
CA LEU A 56 1.30 19.12 -8.77
C LEU A 56 1.76 20.06 -9.90
N GLY A 57 2.95 19.83 -10.48
CA GLY A 57 3.49 20.66 -11.55
C GLY A 57 3.88 22.08 -11.10
N ALA A 58 4.20 22.26 -9.83
CA ALA A 58 4.45 23.56 -9.22
C ALA A 58 5.80 23.59 -8.46
N PRO A 59 6.94 23.51 -9.17
CA PRO A 59 8.26 23.57 -8.53
C PRO A 59 8.52 24.94 -7.89
N ARG A 60 9.36 24.99 -6.85
CA ARG A 60 9.74 26.20 -6.13
C ARG A 60 11.26 26.43 -6.19
N PRO A 61 11.76 27.22 -7.16
CA PRO A 61 13.20 27.46 -7.31
C PRO A 61 13.79 28.38 -6.23
N ASP A 62 13.00 29.33 -5.71
CA ASP A 62 13.49 30.40 -4.80
C ASP A 62 13.05 30.18 -3.33
N ASP A 63 12.77 28.94 -2.95
CA ASP A 63 12.29 28.64 -1.60
C ASP A 63 13.43 28.64 -0.57
N ILE A 64 13.14 29.03 0.67
CA ILE A 64 14.12 28.96 1.75
C ILE A 64 14.32 27.49 2.17
N PRO A 65 15.56 26.97 2.18
CA PRO A 65 15.82 25.67 2.79
C PRO A 65 15.29 25.56 4.21
N GLY A 66 14.44 24.57 4.47
CA GLY A 66 13.73 24.43 5.76
C GLY A 66 14.65 24.39 7.00
N TRP A 67 15.89 23.93 6.86
CA TRP A 67 16.87 23.92 7.94
C TRP A 67 17.38 25.32 8.34
N MET A 68 17.23 26.33 7.46
CA MET A 68 17.58 27.73 7.76
C MET A 68 16.47 28.47 8.51
N ILE A 69 15.21 28.01 8.43
CA ILE A 69 14.05 28.69 9.04
C ILE A 69 14.28 28.99 10.54
N PRO A 70 14.77 28.06 11.39
CA PRO A 70 15.00 28.37 12.81
C PRO A 70 16.04 29.48 13.03
N GLN A 71 17.12 29.50 12.24
CA GLN A 71 18.18 30.49 12.37
C GLN A 71 17.68 31.89 11.97
N VAL A 72 16.95 31.97 10.83
CA VAL A 72 16.36 33.22 10.35
C VAL A 72 15.32 33.74 11.35
N TYR A 73 14.52 32.87 11.97
CA TYR A 73 13.58 33.27 13.01
C TYR A 73 14.28 33.80 14.27
N VAL A 74 15.38 33.18 14.71
CA VAL A 74 16.20 33.68 15.83
C VAL A 74 16.82 35.04 15.51
N GLN A 75 17.26 35.25 14.26
CA GLN A 75 17.76 36.55 13.82
C GLN A 75 16.67 37.63 13.95
N TYR A 76 15.45 37.35 13.46
CA TYR A 76 14.31 38.25 13.63
C TYR A 76 14.05 38.60 15.11
N LEU A 77 14.08 37.63 16.02
CA LEU A 77 13.88 37.88 17.46
C LEU A 77 14.93 38.81 18.07
N ARG A 78 16.15 38.83 17.51
CA ARG A 78 17.25 39.68 17.98
C ARG A 78 17.23 41.06 17.37
N THR A 79 16.94 41.17 16.07
CA THR A 79 17.05 42.43 15.31
C THR A 79 15.72 43.17 15.21
N SER A 80 14.60 42.48 15.43
CA SER A 80 13.25 42.95 15.09
C SER A 80 13.05 43.30 13.61
N ASP A 81 13.97 42.88 12.73
CA ASP A 81 13.86 43.10 11.29
C ASP A 81 12.83 42.15 10.68
N ARG A 82 11.66 42.72 10.37
CA ARG A 82 10.53 41.97 9.80
C ARG A 82 10.80 41.45 8.39
N ALA A 83 11.71 42.09 7.64
CA ALA A 83 12.02 41.65 6.27
C ALA A 83 12.62 40.24 6.26
N ALA A 84 13.31 39.83 7.33
CA ALA A 84 13.84 38.48 7.50
C ALA A 84 12.75 37.39 7.55
N LEU A 85 11.50 37.74 7.89
CA LEU A 85 10.39 36.78 7.94
C LEU A 85 9.74 36.52 6.59
N GLU A 86 9.91 37.42 5.60
CA GLU A 86 9.21 37.33 4.32
C GLU A 86 9.42 35.97 3.62
N PRO A 87 10.66 35.44 3.52
CA PRO A 87 10.88 34.11 2.93
C PRO A 87 10.22 32.98 3.73
N ILE A 88 10.16 33.07 5.07
CA ILE A 88 9.52 32.05 5.92
C ILE A 88 8.01 32.05 5.70
N LEU A 89 7.40 33.24 5.62
CA LEU A 89 5.96 33.39 5.39
C LEU A 89 5.59 32.92 3.97
N ALA A 90 6.40 33.28 2.96
CA ALA A 90 6.22 32.81 1.59
C ALA A 90 6.29 31.27 1.51
N HIS A 91 7.30 30.66 2.16
CA HIS A 91 7.44 29.20 2.28
C HIS A 91 6.20 28.57 2.92
N ASN A 92 5.77 29.08 4.08
CA ASN A 92 4.61 28.53 4.79
C ASN A 92 3.32 28.65 3.98
N ARG A 93 3.10 29.79 3.32
CA ARG A 93 1.94 29.99 2.43
C ARG A 93 1.95 28.96 1.32
N ALA A 94 3.10 28.76 0.68
CA ALA A 94 3.23 27.81 -0.41
C ALA A 94 2.95 26.38 0.08
N ASP A 95 3.51 25.96 1.23
CA ASP A 95 3.24 24.64 1.84
C ASP A 95 1.75 24.39 2.09
N LEU A 96 1.03 25.40 2.58
CA LEU A 96 -0.42 25.29 2.79
C LEU A 96 -1.18 25.10 1.46
N LEU A 97 -0.80 25.84 0.42
CA LEU A 97 -1.39 25.68 -0.92
C LEU A 97 -1.07 24.31 -1.53
N ALA A 98 0.15 23.82 -1.34
CA ALA A 98 0.54 22.50 -1.77
C ALA A 98 -0.22 21.40 -1.05
N LEU A 99 -0.52 21.56 0.25
CA LEU A 99 -1.36 20.60 0.96
C LEU A 99 -2.79 20.57 0.41
N LEU A 100 -3.36 21.72 0.06
CA LEU A 100 -4.66 21.78 -0.61
C LEU A 100 -4.63 21.09 -1.97
N GLY A 101 -3.63 21.40 -2.80
CA GLY A 101 -3.43 20.76 -4.11
C GLY A 101 -3.23 19.25 -3.99
N LEU A 102 -2.41 18.81 -3.05
CA LEU A 102 -2.16 17.40 -2.75
C LEU A 102 -3.42 16.69 -2.28
N HIS A 103 -4.22 17.31 -1.41
CA HIS A 103 -5.51 16.75 -1.00
C HIS A 103 -6.43 16.53 -2.21
N ALA A 104 -6.57 17.53 -3.07
CA ALA A 104 -7.36 17.43 -4.29
C ALA A 104 -6.82 16.34 -5.25
N GLN A 105 -5.50 16.21 -5.36
CA GLN A 105 -4.87 15.17 -6.17
C GLN A 105 -5.15 13.78 -5.60
N VAL A 106 -5.03 13.58 -4.28
CA VAL A 106 -5.38 12.32 -3.62
C VAL A 106 -6.84 11.98 -3.89
N ALA A 107 -7.75 12.94 -3.76
CA ALA A 107 -9.16 12.73 -4.05
C ALA A 107 -9.39 12.31 -5.53
N ARG A 108 -8.68 12.94 -6.47
CA ARG A 108 -8.74 12.58 -7.91
C ARG A 108 -8.25 11.16 -8.15
N VAL A 109 -7.11 10.78 -7.56
CA VAL A 109 -6.56 9.42 -7.66
C VAL A 109 -7.55 8.39 -7.11
N LEU A 110 -8.21 8.68 -5.99
CA LEU A 110 -9.18 7.76 -5.40
C LEU A 110 -10.53 7.75 -6.13
N GLY A 111 -10.87 8.81 -6.87
CA GLY A 111 -12.05 8.84 -7.75
C GLY A 111 -11.84 8.04 -9.02
N ASP A 112 -10.71 8.23 -9.69
CA ASP A 112 -10.31 7.46 -10.87
C ASP A 112 -8.77 7.30 -10.94
N PRO A 113 -8.24 6.16 -10.44
CA PRO A 113 -6.80 5.88 -10.48
C PRO A 113 -6.22 5.85 -11.90
N HIS A 114 -7.03 5.57 -12.93
CA HIS A 114 -6.55 5.44 -14.31
C HIS A 114 -6.26 6.78 -14.98
N GLN A 115 -6.86 7.86 -14.50
CA GLN A 115 -6.64 9.22 -15.02
C GLN A 115 -5.63 10.03 -14.21
N ALA A 116 -5.06 9.46 -13.14
CA ALA A 116 -4.32 10.22 -12.14
C ALA A 116 -2.81 10.38 -12.41
N GLY A 117 -2.32 9.89 -13.55
CA GLY A 117 -0.89 9.89 -13.90
C GLY A 117 -0.10 8.75 -13.23
N PRO A 118 1.23 8.87 -13.12
CA PRO A 118 2.06 7.83 -12.53
C PRO A 118 1.83 7.72 -11.02
N ILE A 119 1.31 6.57 -10.60
CA ILE A 119 1.01 6.24 -9.20
C ILE A 119 1.48 4.82 -8.85
N ASP A 120 1.71 4.57 -7.57
CA ASP A 120 1.83 3.22 -7.02
C ASP A 120 0.44 2.57 -6.98
N TRP A 121 0.24 1.60 -7.87
CA TRP A 121 -1.01 0.85 -7.98
C TRP A 121 -1.32 -0.02 -6.76
N GLU A 122 -0.32 -0.65 -6.13
CA GLU A 122 -0.53 -1.31 -4.82
C GLU A 122 -0.92 -0.27 -3.77
N GLY A 123 -0.31 0.91 -3.89
CA GLY A 123 -0.55 2.11 -3.13
C GLY A 123 -2.02 2.50 -3.07
N ALA A 124 -2.55 2.83 -4.25
CA ALA A 124 -3.93 3.22 -4.49
C ALA A 124 -4.93 2.12 -4.09
N GLY A 125 -4.65 0.86 -4.44
CA GLY A 125 -5.52 -0.28 -4.13
C GLY A 125 -5.84 -0.41 -2.64
N VAL A 126 -4.88 -0.19 -1.73
CA VAL A 126 -5.17 -0.25 -0.29
C VAL A 126 -5.93 0.96 0.22
N LEU A 127 -5.70 2.15 -0.35
CA LEU A 127 -6.48 3.33 0.04
C LEU A 127 -7.96 3.14 -0.33
N LEU A 128 -8.22 2.58 -1.52
CA LEU A 128 -9.56 2.20 -1.98
C LEU A 128 -10.16 1.07 -1.15
N ALA A 129 -9.39 0.01 -0.86
CA ALA A 129 -9.86 -1.10 -0.03
C ALA A 129 -10.29 -0.65 1.39
N ARG A 130 -9.58 0.31 1.99
CA ARG A 130 -9.96 0.92 3.28
C ARG A 130 -11.29 1.68 3.24
N ARG A 131 -11.72 2.09 2.05
CA ARG A 131 -13.01 2.75 1.78
C ARG A 131 -14.09 1.76 1.32
N ALA A 132 -13.78 0.45 1.33
CA ALA A 132 -14.64 -0.61 0.78
C ALA A 132 -14.96 -0.45 -0.72
N GLU A 133 -14.13 0.28 -1.47
CA GLU A 133 -14.25 0.44 -2.93
C GLU A 133 -13.65 -0.79 -3.66
N HIS A 134 -14.21 -1.97 -3.38
CA HIS A 134 -13.62 -3.28 -3.72
C HIS A 134 -13.31 -3.44 -5.22
N ARG A 135 -14.20 -2.98 -6.10
CA ARG A 135 -14.00 -3.09 -7.56
C ARG A 135 -12.79 -2.29 -8.03
N GLN A 136 -12.66 -1.04 -7.57
CA GLN A 136 -11.52 -0.20 -7.94
C GLN A 136 -10.23 -0.70 -7.28
N ALA A 137 -10.31 -1.12 -6.01
CA ALA A 137 -9.17 -1.71 -5.30
C ALA A 137 -8.63 -2.95 -6.01
N ALA A 138 -9.51 -3.86 -6.43
CA ALA A 138 -9.15 -5.04 -7.20
C ALA A 138 -8.46 -4.67 -8.52
N ALA A 139 -9.01 -3.73 -9.28
CA ALA A 139 -8.42 -3.25 -10.54
C ALA A 139 -6.99 -2.69 -10.33
N CYS A 140 -6.78 -1.93 -9.25
CA CYS A 140 -5.45 -1.43 -8.89
C CYS A 140 -4.48 -2.57 -8.54
N PHE A 141 -4.88 -3.57 -7.76
CA PHE A 141 -4.02 -4.71 -7.46
C PHE A 141 -3.71 -5.56 -8.69
N GLU A 142 -4.67 -5.77 -9.59
CA GLU A 142 -4.43 -6.45 -10.86
C GLU A 142 -3.44 -5.68 -11.73
N ARG A 143 -3.54 -4.35 -11.78
CA ARG A 143 -2.58 -3.51 -12.50
C ARG A 143 -1.19 -3.61 -11.87
N SER A 144 -1.10 -3.63 -10.54
CA SER A 144 0.16 -3.83 -9.81
C SER A 144 0.80 -5.19 -10.10
N LEU A 145 0.01 -6.27 -10.20
CA LEU A 145 0.51 -7.61 -10.53
C LEU A 145 1.14 -7.73 -11.92
N ARG A 146 0.83 -6.80 -12.86
CA ARG A 146 1.46 -6.77 -14.18
C ARG A 146 2.90 -6.24 -14.16
N ALA A 147 3.31 -5.58 -13.08
CA ALA A 147 4.69 -5.13 -12.93
C ALA A 147 5.63 -6.31 -12.60
N ALA A 148 6.93 -6.11 -12.85
CA ALA A 148 7.97 -6.99 -12.32
C ALA A 148 8.06 -6.78 -10.81
N LEU A 149 7.70 -7.81 -10.04
CA LEU A 149 7.68 -7.82 -8.58
C LEU A 149 8.47 -9.03 -8.08
N GLU A 150 9.23 -8.83 -7.00
CA GLU A 150 9.79 -9.94 -6.24
C GLU A 150 8.67 -10.83 -5.67
N ASP A 151 8.98 -12.11 -5.43
CA ASP A 151 8.02 -13.11 -4.92
C ASP A 151 7.26 -12.65 -3.68
N ARG A 152 7.97 -12.09 -2.70
CA ARG A 152 7.36 -11.60 -1.46
C ARG A 152 6.29 -10.54 -1.74
N ASP A 153 6.58 -9.64 -2.67
CA ASP A 153 5.74 -8.51 -3.03
C ASP A 153 4.57 -8.98 -3.90
N ARG A 154 4.83 -9.82 -4.89
CA ARG A 154 3.80 -10.46 -5.72
C ARG A 154 2.82 -11.26 -4.86
N TRP A 155 3.31 -12.05 -3.90
CA TRP A 155 2.46 -12.80 -2.96
C TRP A 155 1.56 -11.86 -2.14
N ARG A 156 2.13 -10.77 -1.61
CA ARG A 156 1.39 -9.77 -0.84
C ARG A 156 0.29 -9.13 -1.68
N VAL A 157 0.59 -8.69 -2.91
CA VAL A 157 -0.37 -8.04 -3.81
C VAL A 157 -1.44 -9.04 -4.27
N LEU A 158 -1.07 -10.27 -4.64
CA LEU A 158 -2.00 -11.32 -5.06
C LEU A 158 -3.05 -11.61 -3.99
N ARG A 159 -2.63 -11.77 -2.73
CA ARG A 159 -3.56 -12.00 -1.63
C ARG A 159 -4.53 -10.83 -1.42
N ARG A 160 -4.07 -9.59 -1.58
CA ARG A 160 -4.95 -8.41 -1.52
C ARG A 160 -5.95 -8.42 -2.66
N CYS A 161 -5.48 -8.65 -3.90
CA CYS A 161 -6.33 -8.77 -5.08
C CYS A 161 -7.43 -9.83 -4.89
N VAL A 162 -7.06 -11.02 -4.41
CA VAL A 162 -7.99 -12.11 -4.13
C VAL A 162 -8.97 -11.75 -3.01
N ALA A 163 -8.54 -11.02 -1.99
CA ALA A 163 -9.44 -10.56 -0.92
C ALA A 163 -10.53 -9.63 -1.45
N GLU A 164 -10.17 -8.68 -2.33
CA GLU A 164 -11.16 -7.80 -2.96
C GLU A 164 -12.15 -8.56 -3.84
N HIS A 165 -11.69 -9.50 -4.66
CA HIS A 165 -12.58 -10.33 -5.48
C HIS A 165 -13.46 -11.27 -4.66
N ARG A 166 -13.00 -11.72 -3.49
CA ARG A 166 -13.85 -12.45 -2.52
C ARG A 166 -14.94 -11.55 -1.94
N ALA A 167 -14.61 -10.30 -1.60
CA ALA A 167 -15.60 -9.32 -1.12
C ALA A 167 -16.66 -9.01 -2.18
N LEU A 168 -16.29 -9.04 -3.46
CA LEU A 168 -17.21 -8.89 -4.60
C LEU A 168 -18.02 -10.15 -4.93
N GLY A 169 -17.73 -11.30 -4.28
CA GLY A 169 -18.36 -12.58 -4.62
C GLY A 169 -17.90 -13.19 -5.96
N ASP A 170 -16.83 -12.67 -6.57
CA ASP A 170 -16.35 -13.13 -7.87
C ASP A 170 -15.45 -14.38 -7.74
N GLY A 171 -16.09 -15.52 -7.46
CA GLY A 171 -15.40 -16.81 -7.35
C GLY A 171 -14.67 -17.23 -8.62
N ARG A 172 -15.16 -16.82 -9.80
CA ARG A 172 -14.52 -17.12 -11.10
C ARG A 172 -13.18 -16.40 -11.19
N ARG A 173 -13.14 -15.11 -10.83
CA ARG A 173 -11.90 -14.32 -10.85
C ARG A 173 -10.92 -14.75 -9.77
N VAL A 174 -11.39 -15.11 -8.58
CA VAL A 174 -10.54 -15.71 -7.53
C VAL A 174 -9.84 -16.98 -8.02
N ARG A 175 -10.57 -17.89 -8.69
CA ARG A 175 -9.98 -19.09 -9.28
C ARG A 175 -8.94 -18.73 -10.34
N ALA A 176 -9.29 -17.85 -11.27
CA ALA A 176 -8.40 -17.43 -12.35
C ALA A 176 -7.09 -16.82 -11.82
N LEU A 177 -7.14 -16.00 -10.77
CA LEU A 177 -5.95 -15.39 -10.16
C LEU A 177 -5.01 -16.44 -9.55
N TRP A 178 -5.54 -17.43 -8.84
CA TRP A 178 -4.70 -18.50 -8.27
C TRP A 178 -4.11 -19.41 -9.34
N GLU A 179 -4.89 -19.75 -10.37
CA GLU A 179 -4.43 -20.59 -11.47
C GLU A 179 -3.37 -19.89 -12.33
N ALA A 180 -3.56 -18.60 -12.62
CA ALA A 180 -2.55 -17.78 -13.29
C ALA A 180 -1.27 -17.71 -12.44
N ALA A 181 -1.40 -17.47 -11.14
CA ALA A 181 -0.25 -17.45 -10.24
C ALA A 181 0.53 -18.78 -10.25
N ALA A 182 -0.16 -19.93 -10.25
CA ALA A 182 0.50 -21.24 -10.27
C ALA A 182 1.23 -21.53 -11.60
N ARG A 183 0.70 -21.01 -12.71
CA ARG A 183 1.18 -21.27 -14.08
C ARG A 183 2.28 -20.32 -14.51
N ASP A 184 2.08 -19.03 -14.30
CA ASP A 184 2.81 -17.97 -15.01
C ASP A 184 4.01 -17.45 -14.22
N HIS A 185 4.16 -17.84 -12.96
CA HIS A 185 5.23 -17.33 -12.09
C HIS A 185 5.95 -18.49 -11.37
N PRO A 186 7.28 -18.62 -11.54
CA PRO A 186 8.07 -19.64 -10.85
C PRO A 186 8.31 -19.19 -9.40
N TRP A 187 7.30 -19.41 -8.55
CA TRP A 187 7.39 -19.10 -7.14
C TRP A 187 8.53 -19.85 -6.47
N GLY A 188 9.32 -19.12 -5.69
CA GLY A 188 10.26 -19.68 -4.76
C GLY A 188 9.57 -20.70 -3.86
N ASP A 189 10.37 -21.69 -3.50
CA ASP A 189 10.06 -22.88 -2.73
C ASP A 189 8.93 -22.71 -1.69
N GLY A 190 8.99 -21.69 -0.81
CA GLY A 190 7.99 -21.50 0.25
C GLY A 190 6.59 -21.04 -0.17
N HIS A 191 6.41 -20.49 -1.38
CA HIS A 191 5.12 -19.95 -1.85
C HIS A 191 4.33 -20.93 -2.72
N ARG A 192 5.03 -21.73 -3.56
CA ARG A 192 4.41 -22.66 -4.51
C ARG A 192 3.36 -23.60 -3.90
N PRO A 193 3.64 -24.38 -2.83
CA PRO A 193 2.65 -25.29 -2.27
C PRO A 193 1.44 -24.56 -1.67
N ARG A 194 1.62 -23.31 -1.20
CA ARG A 194 0.52 -22.50 -0.65
C ARG A 194 -0.43 -22.03 -1.75
N ILE A 195 0.12 -21.70 -2.92
CA ILE A 195 -0.66 -21.29 -4.10
C ILE A 195 -1.44 -22.47 -4.64
N LEU A 196 -0.79 -23.62 -4.83
CA LEU A 196 -1.45 -24.85 -5.29
C LEU A 196 -2.55 -25.30 -4.31
N ALA A 197 -2.35 -25.13 -3.00
CA ALA A 197 -3.40 -25.36 -2.01
C ALA A 197 -4.61 -24.43 -2.19
N GLU A 198 -4.41 -23.16 -2.55
CA GLU A 198 -5.51 -22.24 -2.87
C GLU A 198 -6.17 -22.56 -4.22
N VAL A 199 -5.42 -23.00 -5.23
CA VAL A 199 -5.96 -23.52 -6.50
C VAL A 199 -6.88 -24.71 -6.24
N ALA A 200 -6.43 -25.68 -5.46
CA ALA A 200 -7.22 -26.85 -5.09
C ALA A 200 -8.54 -26.45 -4.40
N LYS A 201 -8.51 -25.50 -3.46
CA LYS A 201 -9.73 -24.97 -2.82
C LYS A 201 -10.64 -24.25 -3.82
N ALA A 202 -10.09 -23.48 -4.75
CA ALA A 202 -10.87 -22.72 -5.72
C ALA A 202 -11.55 -23.64 -6.76
N ARG A 203 -10.85 -24.68 -7.23
CA ARG A 203 -11.39 -25.70 -8.15
C ARG A 203 -12.48 -26.53 -7.50
N GLU A 204 -12.25 -26.97 -6.27
CA GLU A 204 -13.24 -27.74 -5.51
C GLU A 204 -14.55 -26.97 -5.34
N ARG A 205 -14.47 -25.68 -4.95
CA ARG A 205 -15.67 -24.80 -4.85
C ARG A 205 -16.39 -24.60 -6.19
N ALA A 206 -15.67 -24.74 -7.31
CA ALA A 206 -16.23 -24.63 -8.64
C ALA A 206 -16.76 -25.98 -9.17
N GLY A 207 -16.71 -27.06 -8.37
CA GLY A 207 -17.16 -28.40 -8.74
C GLY A 207 -16.14 -29.23 -9.55
N ASP A 208 -14.95 -28.69 -9.83
CA ASP A 208 -13.87 -29.41 -10.50
C ASP A 208 -13.08 -30.25 -9.50
N LEU A 209 -13.63 -31.41 -9.14
CA LEU A 209 -13.02 -32.31 -8.16
C LEU A 209 -11.69 -32.91 -8.67
N ALA A 210 -11.62 -33.26 -9.95
CA ALA A 210 -10.42 -33.86 -10.55
C ALA A 210 -9.27 -32.86 -10.59
N GLY A 211 -9.52 -31.64 -11.06
CA GLY A 211 -8.52 -30.58 -11.05
C GLY A 211 -8.16 -30.11 -9.64
N ALA A 212 -9.08 -30.19 -8.67
CA ALA A 212 -8.79 -29.93 -7.27
C ALA A 212 -7.87 -31.01 -6.65
N HIS A 213 -8.11 -32.28 -6.96
CA HIS A 213 -7.26 -33.39 -6.53
C HIS A 213 -5.83 -33.24 -7.06
N ALA A 214 -5.69 -33.06 -8.38
CA ALA A 214 -4.39 -32.88 -9.01
C ALA A 214 -3.59 -31.71 -8.43
N ALA A 215 -4.24 -30.56 -8.19
CA ALA A 215 -3.59 -29.42 -7.57
C ALA A 215 -3.19 -29.69 -6.09
N ALA A 216 -3.98 -30.48 -5.36
CA ALA A 216 -3.66 -30.86 -3.98
C ALA A 216 -2.49 -31.86 -3.91
N GLU A 217 -2.39 -32.79 -4.85
CA GLU A 217 -1.25 -33.71 -4.98
C GLU A 217 0.03 -32.97 -5.32
N GLU A 218 -0.03 -32.05 -6.28
CA GLU A 218 1.13 -31.22 -6.62
C GLU A 218 1.57 -30.34 -5.44
N ALA A 219 0.61 -29.75 -4.71
CA ALA A 219 0.89 -28.99 -3.50
C ALA A 219 1.58 -29.85 -2.44
N LEU A 220 1.12 -31.09 -2.24
CA LEU A 220 1.69 -32.03 -1.26
C LEU A 220 3.10 -32.44 -1.67
N SER A 221 3.32 -32.79 -2.93
CA SER A 221 4.65 -33.11 -3.47
C SER A 221 5.64 -31.97 -3.26
N ALA A 222 5.24 -30.74 -3.60
CA ALA A 222 6.06 -29.55 -3.39
C ALA A 222 6.36 -29.34 -1.89
N ALA A 223 5.37 -29.48 -1.00
CA ALA A 223 5.56 -29.32 0.44
C ALA A 223 6.50 -30.40 1.03
N THR A 224 6.39 -31.65 0.60
CA THR A 224 7.28 -32.74 1.02
C THR A 224 8.71 -32.48 0.58
N ALA A 225 8.92 -31.96 -0.63
CA ALA A 225 10.24 -31.59 -1.12
C ALA A 225 10.89 -30.48 -0.27
N LEU A 226 10.11 -29.49 0.19
CA LEU A 226 10.59 -28.46 1.14
C LEU A 226 10.99 -29.05 2.47
N HIS A 227 10.14 -29.94 3.02
CA HIS A 227 10.39 -30.60 4.29
C HIS A 227 11.68 -31.41 4.25
N ALA A 228 11.89 -32.19 3.17
CA ALA A 228 13.12 -32.96 2.97
C ALA A 228 14.38 -32.09 2.88
N ARG A 229 14.27 -30.86 2.37
CA ARG A 229 15.36 -29.87 2.33
C ARG A 229 15.54 -29.08 3.63
N GLY A 230 14.75 -29.35 4.67
CA GLY A 230 14.77 -28.58 5.92
C GLY A 230 14.30 -27.13 5.76
N THR A 231 13.59 -26.80 4.67
CA THR A 231 13.09 -25.44 4.44
C THR A 231 11.82 -25.21 5.28
N PRO A 232 11.76 -24.12 6.08
CA PRO A 232 10.59 -23.84 6.90
C PRO A 232 9.31 -23.69 6.06
N HIS A 233 8.26 -24.43 6.45
CA HIS A 233 6.92 -24.30 5.89
C HIS A 233 5.88 -24.14 7.02
N PRO A 234 4.67 -23.60 6.73
CA PRO A 234 3.64 -23.43 7.75
C PRO A 234 3.33 -24.73 8.51
N PRO A 235 3.10 -24.66 9.83
CA PRO A 235 2.64 -25.79 10.63
C PRO A 235 1.34 -26.36 10.04
N HIS A 236 1.21 -27.69 10.02
CA HIS A 236 0.04 -28.43 9.50
C HIS A 236 -0.27 -28.29 8.01
N LEU A 237 0.58 -27.63 7.21
CA LEU A 237 0.36 -27.54 5.75
C LEU A 237 0.31 -28.94 5.11
N MET A 238 1.31 -29.79 5.40
CA MET A 238 1.36 -31.18 4.91
C MET A 238 0.17 -32.00 5.38
N ASP A 239 -0.12 -32.03 6.68
CA ASP A 239 -1.26 -32.80 7.22
C ASP A 239 -2.59 -32.38 6.58
N GLY A 240 -2.78 -31.07 6.39
CA GLY A 240 -3.95 -30.51 5.72
C GLY A 240 -4.06 -30.94 4.26
N LEU A 241 -2.94 -30.96 3.54
CA LEU A 241 -2.86 -31.42 2.15
C LEU A 241 -3.10 -32.92 2.04
N MET A 242 -2.49 -33.76 2.89
CA MET A 242 -2.70 -35.21 2.92
C MET A 242 -4.18 -35.57 3.13
N ARG A 243 -4.83 -34.92 4.11
CA ARG A 243 -6.28 -35.10 4.36
C ARG A 243 -7.11 -34.69 3.14
N LYS A 244 -6.75 -33.58 2.48
CA LYS A 244 -7.46 -33.08 1.31
C LYS A 244 -7.31 -34.02 0.10
N VAL A 245 -6.10 -34.47 -0.21
CA VAL A 245 -5.82 -35.46 -1.28
C VAL A 245 -6.63 -36.73 -1.02
N SER A 246 -6.48 -37.32 0.17
CA SER A 246 -7.19 -38.55 0.53
C SER A 246 -8.71 -38.42 0.43
N ARG A 247 -9.28 -37.28 0.85
CA ARG A 247 -10.73 -37.03 0.77
C ARG A 247 -11.18 -36.85 -0.69
N LEU A 248 -10.46 -36.05 -1.47
CA LEU A 248 -10.83 -35.81 -2.87
C LEU A 248 -10.69 -37.09 -3.71
N GLY A 249 -9.67 -37.92 -3.45
CA GLY A 249 -9.48 -39.19 -4.15
C GLY A 249 -10.56 -40.23 -3.86
N ARG A 250 -11.29 -40.12 -2.73
CA ARG A 250 -12.48 -40.94 -2.46
C ARG A 250 -13.76 -40.43 -3.12
N LEU A 251 -13.78 -39.17 -3.54
CA LEU A 251 -14.93 -38.52 -4.17
C LEU A 251 -14.89 -38.58 -5.70
N LEU A 252 -13.75 -38.95 -6.27
CA LEU A 252 -13.53 -39.24 -7.68
C LEU A 252 -13.85 -40.70 -7.97
#